data_AF-A0A120FXX5-F1
#
_entry.id   AF-A0A120FXX5-F1
#
_cell.length_a   1.000
_cell.length_b   1.000
_cell.length_c   1.000
_cell.angle_alpha   90.00
_cell.angle_beta   90.00
_cell.angle_gamma   90.00
#
_symmetry.space_group_name_H-M   'P 1'
#
loop_
_entity.id
_entity.type
_entity.pdbx_description
1 polymer ?
#
loop_
_entity_poly.entity_id
_entity_poly.type
_entity_poly.pdbx_seq_one_letter_code
_entity_poly.pdbx_strand_id
1 'polypeptide(L)'
;MAIPSITPLPEAPSRQNSAGTFAAQADSFMGALPQFAGQMNQSIDFIADQAEAAAESARSATTNGATQVELATQRANAASQSSQSAAKQASDTKTYADTAKSYRDSAQTAAAAAQASAGLPALAGKGGLPLVAKPDGSGVEYSGSLKRYDLDTATTTTTLDMAVAQVFQVDASAPRTLAITNAPSAARAITAVVHITGAATITWPAAVKWDSGRLPLLGPLWTVVVLIWVGNGWVGKVGASA
;
A
#
# COMPACT_ATOMS: atom_id res chain seq x y z
N MET A 1 67.88 -29.76 -0.23
CA MET A 1 69.10 -30.53 0.06
C MET A 1 69.42 -30.43 1.54
N ALA A 2 70.03 -31.45 2.13
CA ALA A 2 70.61 -31.32 3.47
C ALA A 2 71.80 -30.34 3.41
N ILE A 3 71.99 -29.54 4.45
CA ILE A 3 73.13 -28.61 4.53
C ILE A 3 74.41 -29.45 4.59
N PRO A 4 75.36 -29.27 3.66
CA PRO A 4 76.63 -30.00 3.69
C PRO A 4 77.44 -29.61 4.93
N SER A 5 78.09 -30.61 5.53
CA SER A 5 78.94 -30.42 6.72
C SER A 5 80.40 -30.60 6.34
N ILE A 6 81.25 -29.69 6.82
CA ILE A 6 82.71 -29.82 6.70
C ILE A 6 83.24 -30.45 7.99
N THR A 7 83.87 -31.60 7.87
CA THR A 7 84.53 -32.27 8.99
C THR A 7 85.83 -31.54 9.32
N PRO A 8 86.09 -31.16 10.58
CA PRO A 8 87.36 -30.55 10.97
C PRO A 8 88.55 -31.44 10.63
N LEU A 9 89.64 -30.84 10.16
CA LEU A 9 90.86 -31.58 9.87
C LEU A 9 91.46 -32.17 11.16
N PRO A 10 92.15 -33.33 11.08
CA PRO A 10 92.93 -33.88 12.19
C PRO A 10 94.04 -32.92 12.64
N GLU A 11 94.63 -33.19 13.81
CA GLU A 11 95.74 -32.38 14.33
C GLU A 11 96.90 -32.31 13.35
N ALA A 12 97.40 -31.09 13.07
CA ALA A 12 98.50 -30.89 12.14
C ALA A 12 99.82 -31.45 12.71
N PRO A 13 100.66 -32.10 11.87
CA PRO A 13 101.93 -32.64 12.33
C PRO A 13 102.90 -31.52 12.75
N SER A 14 103.48 -31.63 13.94
CA SER A 14 104.44 -30.66 14.48
C SER A 14 105.87 -31.21 14.54
N ARG A 15 106.84 -30.43 14.06
CA ARG A 15 108.27 -30.78 14.14
C ARG A 15 108.80 -30.87 15.58
N GLN A 16 108.02 -30.43 16.57
CA GLN A 16 108.35 -30.55 17.99
C GLN A 16 107.97 -31.93 18.58
N ASN A 17 107.20 -32.73 17.85
CA ASN A 17 106.78 -34.07 18.28
C ASN A 17 107.86 -35.12 18.00
N SER A 18 107.78 -36.25 18.72
CA SER A 18 108.66 -37.39 18.43
C SER A 18 108.45 -37.88 16.98
N ALA A 19 109.49 -38.46 16.38
CA ALA A 19 109.45 -38.86 14.97
C ALA A 19 108.27 -39.80 14.64
N GLY A 20 107.90 -40.70 15.56
CA GLY A 20 106.74 -41.59 15.39
C GLY A 20 105.41 -40.84 15.45
N THR A 21 105.27 -39.87 16.35
CA THR A 21 104.05 -39.04 16.48
C THR A 21 103.85 -38.11 15.28
N PHE A 22 104.92 -37.50 14.78
CA PHE A 22 104.87 -36.64 13.59
C PHE A 22 104.38 -37.42 12.35
N ALA A 23 104.94 -38.61 12.11
CA ALA A 23 104.57 -39.42 10.95
C ALA A 23 103.09 -39.86 11.01
N ALA A 24 102.60 -40.27 12.19
CA ALA A 24 101.20 -40.66 12.37
C ALA A 24 100.22 -39.50 12.17
N GLN A 25 100.54 -38.31 12.69
CA GLN A 25 99.73 -37.10 12.48
C GLN A 25 99.78 -36.63 11.02
N ALA A 26 100.94 -36.74 10.35
CA ALA A 26 101.10 -36.35 8.96
C ALA A 26 100.26 -37.24 8.02
N ASP A 27 100.27 -38.55 8.24
CA ASP A 27 99.48 -39.51 7.45
C ASP A 27 97.97 -39.28 7.65
N SER A 28 97.53 -39.10 8.90
CA SER A 28 96.13 -38.78 9.23
C SER A 28 95.67 -37.44 8.62
N PHE A 29 96.47 -36.39 8.76
CA PHE A 29 96.18 -35.07 8.20
C PHE A 29 96.13 -35.10 6.68
N MET A 30 97.13 -35.68 6.01
CA MET A 30 97.18 -35.79 4.55
C MET A 30 96.06 -36.67 4.00
N GLY A 31 95.72 -37.76 4.70
CA GLY A 31 94.62 -38.65 4.34
C GLY A 31 93.24 -37.98 4.43
N ALA A 32 93.08 -36.95 5.28
CA ALA A 32 91.83 -36.20 5.43
C ALA A 32 91.63 -35.10 4.37
N LEU A 33 92.69 -34.63 3.70
CA LEU A 33 92.61 -33.54 2.72
C LEU A 33 91.68 -33.82 1.52
N PRO A 34 91.66 -35.02 0.91
CA PRO A 34 90.73 -35.32 -0.18
C PRO A 34 89.26 -35.24 0.25
N GLN A 35 88.94 -35.73 1.46
CA GLN A 35 87.58 -35.65 2.01
C GLN A 35 87.18 -34.19 2.26
N PHE A 36 88.08 -33.39 2.84
CA PHE A 36 87.87 -31.95 3.05
C PHE A 36 87.61 -31.21 1.73
N ALA A 37 88.39 -31.49 0.68
CA ALA A 37 88.18 -30.91 -0.64
C ALA A 37 86.81 -31.31 -1.23
N GLY A 38 86.40 -32.58 -1.09
CA GLY A 38 85.09 -33.05 -1.51
C GLY A 38 83.94 -32.34 -0.78
N GLN A 39 84.04 -32.18 0.54
CA GLN A 39 83.04 -31.47 1.36
C GLN A 39 82.98 -29.97 1.04
N MET A 40 84.12 -29.33 0.73
CA MET A 40 84.14 -27.95 0.26
C MET A 40 83.44 -27.79 -1.09
N ASN A 41 83.72 -28.66 -2.06
CA ASN A 41 83.05 -28.62 -3.37
C ASN A 41 81.52 -28.78 -3.22
N GLN A 42 81.06 -29.73 -2.39
CA GLN A 42 79.64 -29.89 -2.08
C GLN A 42 79.03 -28.64 -1.42
N SER A 43 79.79 -27.94 -0.58
CA SER A 43 79.36 -26.70 0.06
C SER A 43 79.24 -25.55 -0.94
N ILE A 44 80.17 -25.46 -1.89
CA ILE A 44 80.14 -24.48 -2.98
C ILE A 44 78.93 -24.72 -3.88
N ASP A 45 78.69 -25.97 -4.27
CA ASP A 45 77.53 -26.35 -5.09
C ASP A 45 76.21 -26.02 -4.37
N PHE A 46 76.11 -26.35 -3.08
CA PHE A 46 74.94 -26.02 -2.27
C PHE A 46 74.68 -24.51 -2.19
N ILE A 47 75.74 -23.69 -2.03
CA ILE A 47 75.61 -22.23 -2.01
C ILE A 47 75.14 -21.70 -3.37
N ALA A 48 75.67 -22.25 -4.47
CA ALA A 48 75.26 -21.87 -5.81
C ALA A 48 73.76 -22.19 -6.05
N ASP A 49 73.32 -23.39 -5.68
CA ASP A 49 71.91 -23.79 -5.79
C ASP A 49 71.00 -22.91 -4.93
N GLN A 50 71.43 -22.58 -3.71
CA GLN A 50 70.65 -21.74 -2.80
C GLN A 50 70.54 -20.28 -3.30
N ALA A 51 71.59 -19.77 -3.95
CA ALA A 51 71.58 -18.45 -4.57
C ALA A 51 70.62 -18.40 -5.77
N GLU A 52 70.60 -19.43 -6.62
CA GLU A 52 69.68 -19.52 -7.74
C GLU A 52 68.22 -19.63 -7.26
N ALA A 53 67.96 -20.46 -6.24
CA ALA A 53 66.63 -20.58 -5.65
C ALA A 53 66.13 -19.25 -5.05
N ALA A 54 67.01 -18.48 -4.42
CA ALA A 54 66.68 -17.16 -3.90
C ALA A 54 66.37 -16.16 -5.03
N ALA A 55 67.14 -16.18 -6.11
CA ALA A 55 66.92 -15.34 -7.29
C ALA A 55 65.59 -15.67 -7.98
N GLU A 56 65.24 -16.95 -8.12
CA GLU A 56 63.96 -17.40 -8.67
C GLU A 56 62.78 -16.97 -7.79
N SER A 57 62.91 -17.13 -6.47
CA SER A 57 61.91 -16.67 -5.50
C SER A 57 61.66 -15.16 -5.59
N ALA A 58 62.72 -14.36 -5.72
CA ALA A 58 62.61 -12.91 -5.88
C ALA A 58 61.91 -12.51 -7.21
N ARG A 59 62.22 -13.22 -8.31
CA ARG A 59 61.55 -13.03 -9.61
C ARG A 59 60.07 -13.36 -9.51
N SER A 60 59.74 -14.52 -8.93
CA SER A 60 58.35 -14.94 -8.69
C SER A 60 57.57 -13.95 -7.83
N ALA A 61 58.18 -13.43 -6.75
CA ALA A 61 57.54 -12.42 -5.91
C ALA A 61 57.23 -11.12 -6.68
N THR A 62 58.14 -10.67 -7.55
CA THR A 62 57.95 -9.49 -8.38
C THR A 62 56.80 -9.68 -9.38
N THR A 63 56.79 -10.81 -10.09
CA THR A 63 55.73 -11.15 -11.05
C THR A 63 54.37 -11.27 -10.36
N ASN A 64 54.30 -12.00 -9.25
CA ASN A 64 53.07 -12.15 -8.47
C ASN A 64 52.56 -10.79 -7.96
N GLY A 65 53.46 -9.92 -7.50
CA GLY A 65 53.12 -8.56 -7.08
C GLY A 65 52.49 -7.75 -8.21
N ALA A 66 53.09 -7.78 -9.40
CA ALA A 66 52.55 -7.10 -10.58
C ALA A 66 51.14 -7.63 -10.95
N THR A 67 50.95 -8.95 -10.96
CA THR A 67 49.65 -9.57 -11.24
C THR A 67 48.59 -9.18 -10.21
N GLN A 68 48.94 -9.10 -8.93
CA GLN A 68 48.00 -8.67 -7.88
C GLN A 68 47.57 -7.21 -8.04
N VAL A 69 48.49 -6.32 -8.42
CA VAL A 69 48.19 -4.91 -8.70
C VAL A 69 47.24 -4.79 -9.90
N GLU A 70 47.49 -5.56 -10.96
CA GLU A 70 46.63 -5.58 -12.14
C GLU A 70 45.22 -6.10 -11.83
N LEU A 71 45.12 -7.19 -11.06
CA LEU A 71 43.83 -7.73 -10.60
C LEU A 71 43.07 -6.72 -9.72
N ALA A 72 43.77 -6.04 -8.80
CA ALA A 72 43.16 -5.00 -7.97
C ALA A 72 42.62 -3.84 -8.81
N THR A 73 43.38 -3.42 -9.84
CA THR A 73 42.98 -2.37 -10.78
C THR A 73 41.73 -2.76 -11.57
N GLN A 74 41.70 -4.00 -12.10
CA GLN A 74 40.52 -4.53 -12.81
C GLN A 74 39.28 -4.56 -11.92
N ARG A 75 39.41 -5.03 -10.67
CA ARG A 75 38.30 -5.06 -9.70
C ARG A 75 37.79 -3.67 -9.34
N ALA A 76 38.69 -2.70 -9.17
CA ALA A 76 38.31 -1.30 -8.91
C ALA A 76 37.52 -0.70 -10.08
N ASN A 77 37.95 -0.96 -11.32
CA ASN A 77 37.26 -0.49 -12.52
C ASN A 77 35.86 -1.13 -12.67
N ALA A 78 35.74 -2.43 -12.43
CA ALA A 78 34.45 -3.12 -12.45
C ALA A 78 33.48 -2.58 -11.39
N ALA A 79 33.97 -2.33 -10.17
CA ALA A 79 33.17 -1.73 -9.10
C ALA A 79 32.69 -0.31 -9.47
N SER A 80 33.55 0.50 -10.09
CA SER A 80 33.19 1.84 -10.58
C SER A 80 32.09 1.80 -11.64
N GLN A 81 32.22 0.92 -12.64
CA GLN A 81 31.20 0.72 -13.68
C GLN A 81 29.86 0.23 -13.11
N SER A 82 29.91 -0.70 -12.16
CA SER A 82 28.72 -1.19 -11.46
C SER A 82 28.02 -0.07 -10.69
N SER A 83 28.77 0.81 -10.03
CA SER A 83 28.23 1.97 -9.31
C SER A 83 27.54 2.97 -10.26
N GLN A 84 28.17 3.27 -11.41
CA GLN A 84 27.59 4.14 -12.43
C GLN A 84 26.28 3.57 -13.01
N SER A 85 26.26 2.25 -13.25
CA SER A 85 25.07 1.56 -13.75
C SER A 85 23.91 1.61 -12.75
N ALA A 86 24.19 1.37 -11.46
CA ALA A 86 23.21 1.48 -10.38
C ALA A 86 22.66 2.92 -10.25
N ALA A 87 23.53 3.93 -10.34
CA ALA A 87 23.13 5.33 -10.31
C ALA A 87 22.20 5.70 -11.48
N LYS A 88 22.50 5.20 -12.69
CA LYS A 88 21.66 5.41 -13.87
C LYS A 88 20.29 4.76 -13.70
N GLN A 89 20.25 3.51 -13.22
CA GLN A 89 19.00 2.79 -12.99
C GLN A 89 18.12 3.50 -11.93
N ALA A 90 18.72 4.05 -10.89
CA ALA A 90 17.99 4.83 -9.89
C ALA A 90 17.38 6.11 -10.50
N SER A 91 18.13 6.82 -11.35
CA SER A 91 17.62 7.99 -12.07
C SER A 91 16.45 7.63 -12.98
N ASP A 92 16.56 6.55 -13.75
CA ASP A 92 15.50 6.11 -14.67
C ASP A 92 14.24 5.71 -13.91
N THR A 93 14.40 4.99 -12.80
CA THR A 93 13.29 4.63 -11.91
C THR A 93 12.54 5.87 -11.41
N LYS A 94 13.27 6.92 -11.04
CA LYS A 94 12.66 8.19 -10.65
C LYS A 94 11.86 8.82 -11.81
N THR A 95 12.40 8.84 -13.01
CA THR A 95 11.71 9.36 -14.20
C THR A 95 10.43 8.58 -14.50
N TYR A 96 10.46 7.25 -14.41
CA TYR A 96 9.25 6.43 -14.60
C TYR A 96 8.20 6.72 -13.54
N ALA A 97 8.59 6.89 -12.28
CA ALA A 97 7.68 7.24 -11.20
C ALA A 97 7.01 8.62 -11.43
N ASP A 98 7.80 9.62 -11.82
CA ASP A 98 7.29 10.97 -12.12
C ASP A 98 6.33 10.95 -13.32
N THR A 99 6.63 10.14 -14.35
CA THR A 99 5.77 9.95 -15.52
C THR A 99 4.45 9.26 -15.15
N ALA A 100 4.49 8.20 -14.34
CA ALA A 100 3.31 7.50 -13.88
C ALA A 100 2.39 8.41 -13.05
N LYS A 101 2.97 9.29 -12.23
CA LYS A 101 2.22 10.31 -11.49
C LYS A 101 1.48 11.26 -12.43
N SER A 102 2.15 11.75 -13.48
CA SER A 102 1.54 12.61 -14.49
C SER A 102 0.36 11.94 -15.22
N TYR A 103 0.50 10.66 -15.60
CA TYR A 103 -0.59 9.91 -16.21
C TYR A 103 -1.78 9.73 -15.29
N ARG A 104 -1.53 9.42 -14.01
CA ARG A 104 -2.60 9.32 -13.01
C ARG A 104 -3.35 10.65 -12.85
N ASP A 105 -2.62 11.76 -12.72
CA ASP A 105 -3.22 13.08 -12.52
C ASP A 105 -4.02 13.52 -13.78
N SER A 106 -3.52 13.18 -14.97
CA SER A 106 -4.22 13.37 -16.24
C SER A 106 -5.50 12.51 -16.33
N ALA A 107 -5.44 11.25 -15.93
CA ALA A 107 -6.59 10.34 -15.92
C ALA A 107 -7.68 10.81 -14.93
N GLN A 108 -7.28 11.31 -13.75
CA GLN A 108 -8.21 11.90 -12.78
C GLN A 108 -8.90 13.14 -13.34
N THR A 109 -8.15 14.00 -14.02
CA THR A 109 -8.70 15.20 -14.68
C THR A 109 -9.68 14.81 -15.79
N ALA A 110 -9.33 13.84 -16.62
CA ALA A 110 -10.21 13.34 -17.68
C ALA A 110 -11.49 12.69 -17.12
N ALA A 111 -11.37 11.92 -16.03
CA ALA A 111 -12.52 11.33 -15.36
C ALA A 111 -13.46 12.40 -14.77
N ALA A 112 -12.90 13.43 -14.13
CA ALA A 112 -13.68 14.56 -13.63
C ALA A 112 -14.39 15.33 -14.76
N ALA A 113 -13.70 15.56 -15.89
CA ALA A 113 -14.29 16.20 -17.07
C ALA A 113 -15.40 15.34 -17.69
N ALA A 114 -15.22 14.03 -17.77
CA ALA A 114 -16.25 13.10 -18.25
C ALA A 114 -17.48 13.08 -17.33
N GLN A 115 -17.28 13.09 -16.01
CA GLN A 115 -18.38 13.18 -15.04
C GLN A 115 -19.15 14.50 -15.15
N ALA A 116 -18.44 15.62 -15.34
CA ALA A 116 -19.04 16.92 -15.58
C ALA A 116 -19.83 16.94 -16.90
N SER A 117 -19.29 16.37 -17.98
CA SER A 117 -19.96 16.29 -19.28
C SER A 117 -21.19 15.37 -19.26
N ALA A 118 -21.18 14.34 -18.42
CA ALA A 118 -22.32 13.44 -18.25
C ALA A 118 -23.40 14.00 -17.32
N GLY A 119 -23.20 15.20 -16.74
CA GLY A 119 -24.15 15.80 -15.80
C GLY A 119 -24.39 14.95 -14.55
N LEU A 120 -23.39 14.15 -14.15
CA LEU A 120 -23.50 13.25 -13.00
C LEU A 120 -23.36 14.06 -11.69
N PRO A 121 -24.28 13.91 -10.73
CA PRO A 121 -24.20 14.57 -9.44
C PRO A 121 -23.12 13.91 -8.55
N ALA A 122 -22.58 14.67 -7.58
CA ALA A 122 -21.54 14.18 -6.66
C ALA A 122 -22.00 12.92 -5.89
N LEU A 123 -21.19 11.86 -5.93
CA LEU A 123 -21.49 10.56 -5.28
C LEU A 123 -21.39 10.62 -3.74
N ALA A 124 -20.61 11.55 -3.19
CA ALA A 124 -20.35 11.62 -1.76
C ALA A 124 -21.64 11.84 -0.95
N GLY A 125 -21.93 10.94 -0.01
CA GLY A 125 -23.10 11.03 0.87
C GLY A 125 -24.45 10.69 0.21
N LYS A 126 -24.44 10.05 -0.97
CA LYS A 126 -25.66 9.70 -1.73
C LYS A 126 -25.86 8.20 -1.94
N GLY A 127 -25.17 7.37 -1.15
CA GLY A 127 -25.31 5.91 -1.18
C GLY A 127 -26.76 5.47 -0.94
N GLY A 128 -27.29 4.62 -1.80
CA GLY A 128 -28.66 4.09 -1.72
C GLY A 128 -29.75 4.93 -2.40
N LEU A 129 -29.41 6.12 -2.92
CA LEU A 129 -30.37 6.96 -3.66
C LEU A 129 -30.38 6.60 -5.17
N PRO A 130 -31.56 6.41 -5.79
CA PRO A 130 -31.64 6.19 -7.23
C PRO A 130 -31.31 7.45 -8.03
N LEU A 131 -30.63 7.29 -9.16
CA LEU A 131 -30.41 8.35 -10.15
C LEU A 131 -31.64 8.48 -11.04
N VAL A 132 -32.09 9.71 -11.29
CA VAL A 132 -33.22 10.02 -12.18
C VAL A 132 -32.78 11.11 -13.17
N ALA A 133 -33.23 11.01 -14.42
CA ALA A 133 -32.99 12.05 -15.43
C ALA A 133 -33.77 13.33 -15.10
N LYS A 134 -33.11 14.47 -15.21
CA LYS A 134 -33.75 15.77 -14.99
C LYS A 134 -34.76 16.05 -16.12
N PRO A 135 -35.93 16.63 -15.81
CA PRO A 135 -36.94 16.95 -16.82
C PRO A 135 -36.48 17.93 -17.90
N ASP A 136 -35.47 18.76 -17.61
CA ASP A 136 -34.88 19.74 -18.53
C ASP A 136 -33.82 19.13 -19.48
N GLY A 137 -33.54 17.83 -19.36
CA GLY A 137 -32.55 17.13 -20.17
C GLY A 137 -31.09 17.49 -19.85
N SER A 138 -30.84 18.25 -18.78
CA SER A 138 -29.48 18.75 -18.44
C SER A 138 -28.59 17.72 -17.74
N GLY A 139 -29.10 16.53 -17.42
CA GLY A 139 -28.34 15.46 -16.78
C GLY A 139 -29.19 14.57 -15.88
N VAL A 140 -28.57 14.02 -14.85
CA VAL A 140 -29.23 13.18 -13.83
C VAL A 140 -29.08 13.80 -12.45
N GLU A 141 -29.95 13.45 -11.51
CA GLU A 141 -29.87 13.86 -10.10
C GLU A 141 -30.22 12.69 -9.18
N TYR A 142 -29.69 12.71 -7.94
CA TYR A 142 -30.09 11.74 -6.92
C TYR A 142 -31.49 12.08 -6.42
N SER A 143 -32.42 11.14 -6.58
CA SER A 143 -33.76 11.25 -6.04
C SER A 143 -33.78 10.75 -4.59
N GLY A 144 -34.36 11.53 -3.68
CA GLY A 144 -34.36 11.26 -2.25
C GLY A 144 -35.19 10.06 -1.80
N SER A 145 -36.07 9.53 -2.64
CA SER A 145 -36.90 8.36 -2.31
C SER A 145 -37.68 7.91 -3.56
N LEU A 146 -37.79 6.60 -3.78
CA LEU A 146 -38.90 6.08 -4.58
C LEU A 146 -40.19 6.52 -3.87
N LYS A 147 -40.88 7.57 -4.34
CA LYS A 147 -42.22 8.05 -3.89
C LYS A 147 -42.85 7.12 -2.83
N ARG A 148 -42.48 7.28 -1.56
CA ARG A 148 -42.87 6.35 -0.49
C ARG A 148 -43.67 7.06 0.58
N TYR A 149 -44.50 6.23 1.18
CA TYR A 149 -45.62 6.51 2.06
C TYR A 149 -45.07 6.72 3.47
N ASP A 150 -44.51 7.90 3.74
CA ASP A 150 -43.77 8.16 4.97
C ASP A 150 -44.71 8.41 6.16
N LEU A 151 -44.31 7.98 7.36
CA LEU A 151 -45.09 8.11 8.60
C LEU A 151 -44.59 9.30 9.44
N ASP A 152 -45.47 10.25 9.68
CA ASP A 152 -45.32 11.26 10.72
C ASP A 152 -45.65 10.65 12.09
N THR A 153 -44.62 10.53 12.93
CA THR A 153 -44.72 10.02 14.30
C THR A 153 -45.02 11.10 15.33
N ALA A 154 -45.15 12.37 14.92
CA ALA A 154 -45.56 13.44 15.82
C ALA A 154 -47.06 13.35 16.11
N THR A 155 -47.43 13.08 17.36
CA THR A 155 -48.84 12.93 17.76
C THR A 155 -49.55 14.26 18.01
N THR A 156 -48.80 15.37 18.07
CA THR A 156 -49.33 16.71 18.26
C THR A 156 -49.63 17.45 16.95
N THR A 157 -49.45 16.80 15.80
CA THR A 157 -49.60 17.41 14.48
C THR A 157 -51.00 18.01 14.28
N THR A 158 -51.03 19.30 13.96
CA THR A 158 -52.24 20.04 13.56
C THR A 158 -52.28 20.35 12.06
N THR A 159 -51.15 20.15 11.36
CA THR A 159 -51.01 20.38 9.92
C THR A 159 -50.49 19.13 9.26
N LEU A 160 -51.30 18.50 8.41
CA LEU A 160 -50.95 17.35 7.60
C LEU A 160 -50.22 17.85 6.35
N ASP A 161 -48.88 17.84 6.38
CA ASP A 161 -48.04 18.28 5.26
C ASP A 161 -47.74 17.13 4.29
N MET A 162 -48.39 17.17 3.13
CA MET A 162 -48.25 16.12 2.11
C MET A 162 -46.89 16.11 1.40
N ALA A 163 -46.07 17.15 1.58
CA ALA A 163 -44.70 17.17 1.10
C ALA A 163 -43.75 16.35 1.99
N VAL A 164 -44.15 16.08 3.24
CA VAL A 164 -43.32 15.44 4.26
C VAL A 164 -43.74 13.99 4.52
N ALA A 165 -45.04 13.71 4.60
CA ALA A 165 -45.55 12.38 4.94
C ALA A 165 -46.90 12.07 4.27
N GLN A 166 -47.28 10.79 4.28
CA GLN A 166 -48.58 10.30 3.79
C GLN A 166 -49.30 9.47 4.84
N VAL A 167 -48.66 9.13 5.96
CA VAL A 167 -49.30 8.57 7.14
C VAL A 167 -49.07 9.51 8.31
N PHE A 168 -50.10 9.84 9.09
CA PHE A 168 -50.02 10.79 10.20
C PHE A 168 -50.59 10.20 11.46
N GLN A 169 -49.95 10.48 12.60
CA GLN A 169 -50.50 10.18 13.92
C GLN A 169 -51.10 11.44 14.54
N VAL A 170 -52.32 11.36 15.06
CA VAL A 170 -53.01 12.51 15.68
C VAL A 170 -53.60 12.08 17.02
N ASP A 171 -53.23 12.75 18.10
CA ASP A 171 -53.78 12.47 19.42
C ASP A 171 -54.99 13.35 19.76
N ALA A 172 -56.20 12.86 19.54
CA ALA A 172 -57.47 13.48 19.91
C ALA A 172 -57.86 13.28 21.39
N SER A 173 -56.91 13.37 22.32
CA SER A 173 -57.18 13.44 23.77
C SER A 173 -57.88 14.76 24.18
N ALA A 174 -57.72 15.81 23.39
CA ALA A 174 -58.43 17.09 23.47
C ALA A 174 -58.90 17.53 22.08
N PRO A 175 -59.87 18.45 21.95
CA PRO A 175 -60.34 18.91 20.64
C PRO A 175 -59.19 19.48 19.79
N ARG A 176 -59.15 19.13 18.50
CA ARG A 176 -58.13 19.64 17.56
C ARG A 176 -58.72 20.14 16.27
N THR A 177 -58.01 21.04 15.62
CA THR A 177 -58.29 21.50 14.26
C THR A 177 -57.16 21.05 13.36
N LEU A 178 -57.48 20.30 12.32
CA LEU A 178 -56.53 19.83 11.32
C LEU A 178 -56.56 20.74 10.10
N ALA A 179 -55.38 21.05 9.57
CA ALA A 179 -55.18 21.67 8.27
C ALA A 179 -54.45 20.69 7.34
N ILE A 180 -54.67 20.78 6.04
CA ILE A 180 -53.89 20.04 5.03
C ILE A 180 -53.14 21.06 4.19
N THR A 181 -51.83 20.89 4.07
CA THR A 181 -50.96 21.75 3.24
C THR A 181 -50.29 20.94 2.14
N ASN A 182 -49.79 21.65 1.13
CA ASN A 182 -49.03 21.07 0.01
C ASN A 182 -49.77 19.94 -0.73
N ALA A 183 -51.09 20.08 -0.89
CA ALA A 183 -51.89 19.13 -1.66
C ALA A 183 -51.32 18.96 -3.10
N PRO A 184 -51.36 17.76 -3.68
CA PRO A 184 -50.78 17.53 -5.00
C PRO A 184 -51.47 18.33 -6.11
N SER A 185 -50.80 18.44 -7.26
CA SER A 185 -51.42 19.02 -8.45
C SER A 185 -52.60 18.18 -8.97
N ALA A 186 -53.39 18.78 -9.86
CA ALA A 186 -54.57 18.14 -10.43
C ALA A 186 -54.28 16.86 -11.25
N ALA A 187 -53.03 16.68 -11.70
CA ALA A 187 -52.59 15.53 -12.48
C ALA A 187 -52.08 14.36 -11.62
N ARG A 188 -52.27 14.41 -10.29
CA ARG A 188 -51.80 13.38 -9.36
C ARG A 188 -52.95 12.89 -8.49
N ALA A 189 -52.88 11.61 -8.12
CA ALA A 189 -53.65 11.05 -7.02
C ALA A 189 -52.67 10.61 -5.93
N ILE A 190 -52.97 10.93 -4.67
CA ILE A 190 -52.26 10.41 -3.51
C ILE A 190 -53.27 9.96 -2.47
N THR A 191 -52.87 9.02 -1.63
CA THR A 191 -53.63 8.62 -0.45
C THR A 191 -52.86 9.09 0.78
N ALA A 192 -53.58 9.71 1.71
CA ALA A 192 -53.09 10.02 3.04
C ALA A 192 -53.88 9.20 4.07
N VAL A 193 -53.19 8.67 5.07
CA VAL A 193 -53.77 7.86 6.14
C VAL A 193 -53.54 8.60 7.46
N VAL A 194 -54.61 8.86 8.20
CA VAL A 194 -54.53 9.53 9.49
C VAL A 194 -54.96 8.53 10.56
N HIS A 195 -54.03 8.15 11.42
CA HIS A 195 -54.28 7.33 12.59
C HIS A 195 -54.54 8.23 13.79
N ILE A 196 -55.78 8.23 14.27
CA ILE A 196 -56.26 9.09 15.36
C ILE A 196 -56.40 8.25 16.62
N THR A 197 -55.84 8.70 17.74
CA THR A 197 -56.06 8.12 19.07
C THR A 197 -56.94 9.03 19.91
N GLY A 198 -57.81 8.46 20.77
CA GLY A 198 -58.77 9.25 21.55
C GLY A 198 -60.04 9.64 20.77
N ALA A 199 -60.98 10.29 21.46
CA ALA A 199 -62.35 10.51 20.98
C ALA A 199 -62.84 11.96 21.08
N ALA A 200 -61.95 12.92 21.37
CA ALA A 200 -62.33 14.33 21.37
C ALA A 200 -62.58 14.85 19.94
N THR A 201 -63.37 15.92 19.83
CA THR A 201 -63.80 16.46 18.53
C THR A 201 -62.61 16.90 17.66
N ILE A 202 -62.54 16.35 16.44
CA ILE A 202 -61.63 16.83 15.39
C ILE A 202 -62.39 17.71 14.41
N THR A 203 -61.92 18.95 14.25
CA THR A 203 -62.38 19.86 13.20
C THR A 203 -61.55 19.62 11.94
N TRP A 204 -62.19 19.08 10.91
CA TRP A 204 -61.58 18.82 9.62
C TRP A 204 -61.66 20.04 8.69
N PRO A 205 -60.75 20.17 7.70
CA PRO A 205 -60.87 21.21 6.68
C PRO A 205 -62.19 21.08 5.91
N ALA A 206 -62.88 22.20 5.70
CA ALA A 206 -64.15 22.24 4.95
C ALA A 206 -64.02 21.73 3.50
N ALA A 207 -62.80 21.71 2.95
CA ALA A 207 -62.50 21.21 1.62
C ALA A 207 -62.55 19.67 1.49
N VAL A 208 -62.62 18.93 2.60
CA VAL A 208 -62.73 17.47 2.58
C VAL A 208 -64.18 17.06 2.34
N LYS A 209 -64.43 16.32 1.25
CA LYS A 209 -65.72 15.72 0.94
C LYS A 209 -65.80 14.34 1.58
N TRP A 210 -66.71 14.17 2.52
CA TRP A 210 -66.87 12.92 3.25
C TRP A 210 -67.84 11.96 2.57
N ASP A 211 -67.56 10.66 2.69
CA ASP A 211 -68.49 9.60 2.30
C ASP A 211 -69.86 9.82 2.98
N SER A 212 -70.93 9.80 2.17
CA SER A 212 -72.30 10.06 2.63
C SER A 212 -72.54 11.42 3.32
N GLY A 213 -71.63 12.39 3.16
CA GLY A 213 -71.75 13.75 3.69
C GLY A 213 -71.64 13.87 5.22
N ARG A 214 -71.18 12.81 5.91
CA ARG A 214 -71.06 12.77 7.37
C ARG A 214 -69.61 12.79 7.82
N LEU A 215 -69.30 13.54 8.87
CA LEU A 215 -67.96 13.57 9.47
C LEU A 215 -67.58 12.20 10.06
N PRO A 216 -66.28 11.87 10.15
CA PRO A 216 -65.78 10.69 10.83
C PRO A 216 -66.31 10.57 12.27
N LEU A 217 -66.94 9.45 12.59
CA LEU A 217 -67.22 9.09 13.98
C LEU A 217 -65.97 8.42 14.56
N LEU A 218 -65.41 8.99 15.62
CA LEU A 218 -64.22 8.45 16.27
C LEU A 218 -64.61 7.33 17.24
N GLY A 219 -63.92 6.19 17.12
CA GLY A 219 -63.97 5.10 18.09
C GLY A 219 -63.36 5.51 19.44
N PRO A 220 -63.71 4.81 20.54
CA PRO A 220 -63.25 5.15 21.88
C PRO A 220 -61.74 4.99 22.09
N LEU A 221 -61.06 4.17 21.28
CA LEU A 221 -59.61 3.95 21.41
C LEU A 221 -58.85 4.58 20.26
N TRP A 222 -59.16 4.19 19.02
CA TRP A 222 -58.49 4.71 17.84
C TRP A 222 -59.38 4.64 16.60
N THR A 223 -59.08 5.49 15.62
CA THR A 223 -59.77 5.56 14.33
C THR A 223 -58.76 5.86 13.23
N VAL A 224 -58.81 5.08 12.15
CA VAL A 224 -58.07 5.36 10.92
C VAL A 224 -58.99 6.08 9.95
N VAL A 225 -58.54 7.23 9.45
CA VAL A 225 -59.20 7.97 8.38
C VAL A 225 -58.33 7.91 7.14
N VAL A 226 -58.93 7.54 6.01
CA VAL A 226 -58.25 7.53 4.71
C VAL A 226 -58.75 8.72 3.90
N LEU A 227 -57.82 9.55 3.47
CA LEU A 227 -58.05 10.69 2.60
C LEU A 227 -57.43 10.42 1.23
N ILE A 228 -58.17 10.68 0.16
CA ILE A 228 -57.68 10.51 -1.21
C ILE A 228 -57.79 11.86 -1.92
N TRP A 229 -56.68 12.31 -2.49
CA TRP A 229 -56.67 13.46 -3.37
C TRP A 229 -57.07 13.03 -4.78
N VAL A 230 -58.13 13.64 -5.32
CA VAL A 230 -58.69 13.30 -6.65
C VAL A 230 -58.42 14.37 -7.71
N GLY A 231 -57.43 15.24 -7.47
CA GLY A 231 -57.00 16.28 -8.41
C GLY A 231 -57.66 17.65 -8.20
N ASN A 232 -58.83 17.71 -7.58
CA ASN A 232 -59.54 18.98 -7.31
C ASN A 232 -60.09 19.09 -5.88
N GLY A 233 -59.66 18.20 -4.99
CA GLY A 233 -60.13 18.15 -3.61
C GLY A 233 -59.80 16.83 -2.93
N TRP A 234 -60.07 16.79 -1.63
CA TRP A 234 -59.91 15.60 -0.80
C TRP A 234 -61.24 14.88 -0.64
N VAL A 235 -61.21 13.56 -0.79
CA VAL A 235 -62.34 12.69 -0.44
C VAL A 235 -61.91 11.84 0.76
N GLY A 236 -62.74 11.81 1.80
CA GLY A 236 -62.41 11.14 3.06
C GLY A 236 -63.39 10.03 3.41
N LYS A 237 -62.87 8.95 4.01
CA LYS A 237 -63.68 7.86 4.58
C LYS A 237 -63.05 7.32 5.86
N VAL A 238 -63.89 6.88 6.79
CA VAL A 238 -63.44 6.13 7.97
C VAL A 238 -63.04 4.72 7.54
N GLY A 239 -61.82 4.34 7.87
CA GLY A 239 -61.28 2.99 7.71
C GLY A 239 -61.65 2.11 8.90
N ALA A 240 -60.63 1.60 9.60
CA ALA A 240 -60.82 0.80 10.81
C ALA A 240 -60.92 1.68 12.06
N SER A 241 -61.68 1.22 13.07
CA SER A 241 -61.80 1.88 14.37
C SER A 241 -62.00 0.83 15.48
N ALA A 242 -61.56 1.14 16.69
CA ALA A 242 -61.78 0.34 17.90
C ALA A 242 -62.38 1.18 19.03
#